data_AF-A0A0S2IV62-F1
#
_entry.id   AF-A0A0S2IV62-F1
#
_cell.length_a   1.000
_cell.length_b   1.000
_cell.length_c   1.000
_cell.angle_alpha   90.00
_cell.angle_beta   90.00
_cell.angle_gamma   90.00
#
_symmetry.space_group_name_H-M   'P 1'
#
loop_
_entity.id
_entity.type
_entity.pdbx_description
1 polymer ?
#
loop_
_entity_poly.entity_id
_entity_poly.type
_entity_poly.pdbx_seq_one_letter_code
_entity_poly.pdbx_strand_id
1 'polypeptide(L)'
;MQLQYDSGRRRSSNRFLGRDIKSISKKIGQSALDEICERMQTGFRSGRYSESILFAIEEFTQLFQKYFPSEKQNPNELSDRPEVM
;
A
#
# COMPACT_ATOMS: atom_id res chain seq x y z
N MET A 1 20.71 34.66 -28.11
CA MET A 1 19.59 34.54 -27.14
C MET A 1 19.70 33.15 -26.53
N GLN A 2 20.07 33.08 -25.26
CA GLN A 2 20.48 31.85 -24.56
C GLN A 2 19.27 30.93 -24.31
N LEU A 3 19.46 29.65 -24.61
CA LEU A 3 18.55 28.54 -24.33
C LEU A 3 18.27 28.41 -22.83
N GLN A 4 17.00 28.21 -22.44
CA GLN A 4 16.65 27.59 -21.15
C GLN A 4 15.73 26.39 -21.40
N TYR A 5 16.36 25.23 -21.51
CA TYR A 5 15.70 23.93 -21.31
C TYR A 5 15.53 23.75 -19.80
N ASP A 6 14.30 23.86 -19.31
CA ASP A 6 14.00 23.61 -17.91
C ASP A 6 14.00 22.10 -17.65
N SER A 7 15.14 21.62 -17.14
CA SER A 7 15.32 20.26 -16.65
C SER A 7 14.56 20.09 -15.33
N GLY A 8 13.27 19.81 -15.42
CA GLY A 8 12.44 19.38 -14.30
C GLY A 8 12.89 18.03 -13.76
N ARG A 9 13.89 18.03 -12.87
CA ARG A 9 14.27 16.87 -12.05
C ARG A 9 13.04 16.40 -11.28
N ARG A 10 12.38 15.34 -11.73
CA ARG A 10 11.49 14.53 -10.89
C ARG A 10 12.36 13.87 -9.82
N ARG A 11 12.50 14.55 -8.68
CA ARG A 11 13.04 13.94 -7.46
C ARG A 11 12.08 12.82 -7.08
N SER A 12 12.49 11.58 -7.35
CA SER A 12 11.86 10.38 -6.82
C SER A 12 11.75 10.53 -5.30
N SER A 13 10.53 10.79 -4.84
CA SER A 13 10.20 11.03 -3.44
C SER A 13 10.05 9.68 -2.74
N ASN A 14 11.16 8.94 -2.60
CA ASN A 14 11.21 7.72 -1.80
C ASN A 14 11.18 8.01 -0.27
N ARG A 15 10.62 9.16 0.12
CA ARG A 15 10.52 9.65 1.52
C ARG A 15 9.08 9.65 2.06
N PHE A 16 8.09 9.26 1.25
CA PHE A 16 6.69 9.28 1.65
C PHE A 16 6.29 7.99 2.40
N LEU A 17 6.56 6.80 1.83
CA LEU A 17 6.08 5.53 2.38
C LEU A 17 6.50 5.25 3.85
N GLY A 18 7.73 5.57 4.24
CA GLY A 18 8.26 5.20 5.55
C GLY A 18 7.62 5.93 6.74
N ARG A 19 6.98 7.08 6.50
CA ARG A 19 6.33 7.89 7.56
C ARG A 19 4.86 7.51 7.73
N ASP A 20 4.21 7.06 6.66
CA ASP A 20 2.78 6.75 6.64
C ASP A 20 2.46 5.34 7.13
N ILE A 21 3.33 4.35 6.92
CA ILE A 21 3.10 2.98 7.44
C ILE A 21 3.01 2.96 8.97
N LYS A 22 3.82 3.78 9.66
CA LYS A 22 3.75 3.94 11.12
C LYS A 22 2.47 4.60 11.58
N SER A 23 1.86 5.47 10.77
CA SER A 23 0.60 6.13 11.10
C SER A 23 -0.59 5.17 10.90
N ILE A 24 -0.52 4.31 9.88
CA ILE A 24 -1.49 3.22 9.64
C ILE A 24 -1.52 2.26 10.83
N SER A 25 -0.37 1.72 11.25
CA SER A 25 -0.32 0.77 12.37
C SER A 25 -0.77 1.37 13.69
N LYS A 26 -0.52 2.67 13.92
CA LYS A 26 -1.02 3.39 15.09
C LYS A 26 -2.56 3.51 15.11
N LYS A 27 -3.21 3.65 13.95
CA LYS A 27 -4.66 3.86 13.86
C LYS A 27 -5.45 2.54 13.85
N ILE A 28 -4.91 1.53 13.18
CA ILE A 28 -5.55 0.22 13.00
C ILE A 28 -5.19 -0.76 14.13
N GLY A 29 -3.99 -0.62 14.69
CA GLY A 29 -3.40 -1.57 15.63
C GLY A 29 -2.53 -2.60 14.92
N GLN A 30 -1.30 -2.77 15.42
CA GLN A 30 -0.33 -3.70 14.82
C GLN A 30 -0.83 -5.14 14.79
N SER A 31 -1.51 -5.59 15.86
CA SER A 31 -2.02 -6.96 15.96
C SER A 31 -3.01 -7.34 14.84
N ALA A 32 -3.83 -6.40 14.38
CA ALA A 32 -4.78 -6.67 13.29
C ALA A 32 -4.08 -6.83 11.94
N LEU A 33 -3.01 -6.04 11.72
CA LEU A 33 -2.17 -6.18 10.53
C LEU A 33 -1.37 -7.49 10.56
N ASP A 34 -0.86 -7.86 11.75
CA ASP A 34 -0.09 -9.09 11.96
C ASP A 34 -0.94 -10.34 11.67
N GLU A 35 -2.22 -10.35 12.09
CA GLU A 35 -3.12 -11.48 11.84
C GLU A 35 -3.33 -11.75 10.34
N ILE A 36 -3.54 -10.70 9.55
CA ILE A 36 -3.66 -10.81 8.08
C ILE A 36 -2.36 -11.35 7.48
N CYS A 37 -1.22 -10.83 7.93
CA CYS A 37 0.11 -11.28 7.50
C CYS A 37 0.37 -12.75 7.84
N GLU A 38 0.05 -13.21 9.04
CA GLU A 38 0.23 -14.61 9.45
C GLU A 38 -0.61 -15.58 8.63
N ARG A 39 -1.86 -15.20 8.32
CA ARG A 39 -2.73 -16.01 7.46
C ARG A 39 -2.24 -16.07 6.02
N MET A 40 -1.75 -14.94 5.49
CA MET A 40 -1.13 -14.90 4.16
C MET A 40 0.13 -15.79 4.11
N GLN A 41 1.01 -15.69 5.11
CA GLN A 41 2.20 -16.53 5.22
C GLN A 41 1.86 -18.03 5.29
N THR A 42 0.84 -18.39 6.05
CA THR A 42 0.38 -19.79 6.16
C THR A 42 -0.10 -20.34 4.81
N GLY A 43 -0.84 -19.54 4.05
CA GLY A 43 -1.27 -19.91 2.70
C GLY A 43 -0.11 -20.01 1.72
N PHE A 44 0.88 -19.11 1.79
CA PHE A 44 2.12 -19.20 1.01
C PHE A 44 2.92 -20.48 1.31
N ARG A 45 3.08 -20.84 2.58
CA ARG A 45 3.74 -22.10 2.99
C ARG A 45 3.01 -23.34 2.45
N SER A 46 1.74 -23.21 2.13
CA SER A 46 0.91 -24.27 1.57
C SER A 46 0.79 -24.22 0.04
N GLY A 47 1.53 -23.33 -0.63
CA GLY A 47 1.47 -23.16 -2.09
C GLY A 47 0.22 -22.41 -2.61
N ARG A 48 -0.63 -21.88 -1.73
CA ARG A 48 -1.88 -21.18 -2.09
C ARG A 48 -1.64 -19.69 -2.33
N TYR A 49 -0.77 -19.34 -3.27
CA TYR A 49 -0.30 -17.95 -3.44
C TYR A 49 -1.41 -16.97 -3.83
N SER A 50 -2.09 -17.21 -4.95
CA SER A 50 -3.13 -16.31 -5.46
C SER A 50 -4.27 -16.11 -4.47
N GLU A 51 -4.73 -17.20 -3.84
CA GLU A 51 -5.76 -17.15 -2.80
C GLU A 51 -5.32 -16.31 -1.59
N SER A 52 -4.07 -16.47 -1.16
CA SER A 52 -3.53 -15.72 -0.01
C SER A 52 -3.40 -14.23 -0.30
N ILE A 53 -3.03 -13.86 -1.54
CA ILE A 53 -2.95 -12.46 -1.96
C ILE A 53 -4.35 -11.85 -2.05
N LEU A 54 -5.29 -12.52 -2.70
CA LEU A 54 -6.68 -12.04 -2.82
C LEU A 54 -7.31 -11.84 -1.44
N PHE A 55 -7.14 -12.83 -0.54
CA PHE A 55 -7.55 -12.72 0.85
C PHE A 55 -6.97 -11.46 1.53
N ALA A 56 -5.66 -11.24 1.42
CA ALA A 56 -5.03 -10.09 2.06
C ALA A 56 -5.54 -8.75 1.50
N ILE A 57 -5.72 -8.63 0.18
CA ILE A 57 -6.27 -7.43 -0.46
C ILE A 57 -7.69 -7.16 0.04
N GLU A 58 -8.55 -8.17 0.13
CA GLU A 58 -9.92 -8.04 0.60
C GLU A 58 -9.97 -7.58 2.07
N GLU A 59 -9.21 -8.23 2.95
CA GLU A 59 -9.15 -7.89 4.38
C GLU A 59 -8.59 -6.47 4.59
N PHE A 60 -7.49 -6.11 3.94
CA PHE A 60 -6.94 -4.76 4.05
C PHE A 60 -7.90 -3.72 3.49
N THR A 61 -8.64 -4.02 2.41
CA THR A 61 -9.66 -3.11 1.87
C THR A 61 -10.75 -2.83 2.88
N GLN A 62 -11.31 -3.87 3.52
CA GLN A 62 -12.34 -3.71 4.55
C GLN A 62 -11.80 -2.94 5.76
N LEU A 63 -10.59 -3.26 6.20
CA LEU A 63 -9.94 -2.61 7.33
C LEU A 63 -9.67 -1.14 7.06
N PHE A 64 -9.16 -0.81 5.88
CA PHE A 64 -8.90 0.57 5.49
C PHE A 64 -10.19 1.36 5.32
N GLN A 65 -11.25 0.81 4.73
CA GLN A 65 -12.54 1.49 4.65
C GLN A 65 -13.09 1.88 6.04
N LYS A 66 -12.85 1.06 7.06
CA LYS A 66 -13.26 1.34 8.44
C LYS A 66 -12.49 2.49 9.08
N TYR A 67 -11.18 2.58 8.88
CA TYR A 67 -10.32 3.57 9.55
C TYR A 67 -10.02 4.81 8.69
N PHE A 68 -10.17 4.70 7.37
CA PHE A 68 -9.89 5.71 6.35
C PHE A 68 -11.04 5.74 5.33
N PRO A 69 -12.25 6.14 5.74
CA PRO A 69 -13.38 6.25 4.82
C PRO A 69 -13.04 7.26 3.71
N SER A 70 -13.37 6.91 2.46
CA SER A 70 -13.11 7.75 1.29
C SER A 70 -13.86 9.08 1.37
N GLU A 71 -13.15 10.19 1.23
CA GLU A 71 -13.76 11.51 1.03
C GLU A 71 -14.16 11.73 -0.44
N LYS A 72 -14.88 12.83 -0.72
CA LYS A 72 -15.38 13.15 -2.09
C LYS A 72 -14.28 13.22 -3.17
N GLN A 73 -13.02 13.41 -2.79
CA GLN A 73 -11.87 13.36 -3.69
C GLN A 73 -10.88 12.33 -3.15
N ASN A 74 -10.84 11.17 -3.81
CA ASN A 74 -9.92 10.08 -3.51
C ASN A 74 -9.30 9.57 -4.82
N PRO A 75 -8.39 10.35 -5.45
CA PRO A 75 -7.72 9.91 -6.66
C PRO A 75 -6.79 8.73 -6.36
N ASN A 76 -6.58 7.84 -7.34
CA ASN A 76 -5.66 6.73 -7.16
C ASN A 76 -4.21 7.24 -7.07
N GLU A 77 -3.59 7.12 -5.89
CA GLU A 77 -2.23 7.59 -5.63
C GLU A 77 -1.15 6.61 -6.10
N LEU A 78 -1.50 5.32 -6.26
CA LEU A 78 -0.59 4.23 -6.59
C LEU A 78 -1.13 3.40 -7.75
N SER A 79 -0.27 2.88 -8.63
CA SER A 79 -0.75 2.03 -9.72
C SER A 79 -1.24 0.68 -9.19
N ASP A 80 -2.37 0.20 -9.71
CA ASP A 80 -2.87 -1.16 -9.40
C ASP A 80 -2.07 -2.28 -10.11
N ARG A 81 -1.04 -1.92 -10.87
CA ARG A 81 -0.23 -2.88 -11.60
C ARG A 81 0.77 -3.50 -10.63
N PRO A 82 0.90 -4.84 -10.60
CA PRO A 82 1.95 -5.47 -9.81
C PRO A 82 3.32 -4.94 -10.21
N GLU A 83 4.11 -4.55 -9.21
CA GLU A 83 5.53 -4.23 -9.42
C GLU A 83 6.31 -5.54 -9.48
N VAL A 84 7.12 -5.69 -10.53
CA VAL A 84 8.00 -6.84 -10.72
C VAL A 84 9.43 -6.29 -10.74
N MET A 85 10.23 -6.67 -9.74
CA MET A 85 11.64 -6.30 -9.60
C MET A 85 12.55 -7.42 -10.09
#